data_AF-A0A0A1PBJ3-F1
#
_entry.id   AF-A0A0A1PBJ3-F1
#
_cell.length_a   1.000
_cell.length_b   1.000
_cell.length_c   1.000
_cell.angle_alpha   90.00
_cell.angle_beta   90.00
_cell.angle_gamma   90.00
#
_symmetry.space_group_name_H-M   'P 1'
#
loop_
_entity.id
_entity.type
_entity.pdbx_description
1 polymer ?
#
loop_
_entity_poly.entity_id
_entity_poly.type
_entity_poly.pdbx_seq_one_letter_code
_entity_poly.pdbx_strand_id
1 'polypeptide(L)'
;MKRILITGMSGAGKSAVIRELADRGHDARDLDAPVWSEWVDAAPEDRLTPAAGRDWVWREDRVRALLSEPRAAPLFVGGCASNMHRLFSLFDAIILLSAPVDTLMARLARRGPDGHGHHADERRKVAALVAEVEPLLRQAATHEIDSRPPVAATVEAILRAAGGSHR
;
A
#
# COMPACT_ATOMS: atom_id res chain seq x y z
N MET A 1 -20.82 3.31 -2.50
CA MET A 1 -19.72 4.11 -3.08
C MET A 1 -18.49 3.24 -3.24
N LYS A 2 -17.58 3.58 -4.16
CA LYS A 2 -16.40 2.78 -4.46
C LYS A 2 -15.40 2.79 -3.29
N ARG A 3 -14.77 1.66 -3.02
CA ARG A 3 -13.61 1.51 -2.12
C ARG A 3 -12.40 1.12 -2.94
N ILE A 4 -11.35 1.92 -2.85
CA ILE A 4 -10.15 1.78 -3.65
C ILE A 4 -8.98 1.50 -2.71
N LEU A 5 -8.33 0.35 -2.90
CA LEU A 5 -7.07 0.04 -2.25
C LEU A 5 -5.92 0.54 -3.11
N ILE A 6 -4.99 1.29 -2.49
CA ILE A 6 -3.72 1.71 -3.07
C ILE A 6 -2.62 0.93 -2.35
N THR A 7 -2.07 -0.06 -3.03
CA THR A 7 -1.02 -0.94 -2.49
C THR A 7 0.28 -0.81 -3.28
N GLY A 8 1.31 -1.54 -2.85
CA GLY A 8 2.65 -1.49 -3.43
C GLY A 8 3.75 -1.60 -2.39
N MET A 9 4.96 -1.83 -2.87
CA MET A 9 6.12 -2.06 -2.01
C MET A 9 6.49 -0.81 -1.20
N SER A 10 7.29 -0.99 -0.15
CA SER A 10 7.83 0.14 0.61
C SER A 10 8.62 1.08 -0.31
N GLY A 11 8.42 2.40 -0.20
CA GLY A 11 9.01 3.38 -1.10
C GLY A 11 8.22 3.67 -2.39
N ALA A 12 7.14 2.93 -2.68
CA ALA A 12 6.31 3.14 -3.87
C ALA A 12 5.46 4.42 -3.84
N GLY A 13 5.45 5.15 -2.70
CA GLY A 13 4.75 6.43 -2.58
C GLY A 13 3.31 6.36 -2.05
N LYS A 14 2.85 5.20 -1.54
CA LYS A 14 1.50 5.03 -0.96
C LYS A 14 1.08 6.15 -0.01
N SER A 15 1.85 6.38 1.07
CA SER A 15 1.52 7.42 2.06
C SER A 15 1.57 8.84 1.49
N ALA A 16 2.41 9.10 0.48
CA ALA A 16 2.46 10.41 -0.18
C ALA A 16 1.20 10.64 -1.02
N VAL A 17 0.76 9.62 -1.76
CA VAL A 17 -0.49 9.62 -2.52
C VAL A 17 -1.70 9.77 -1.61
N ILE A 18 -1.76 9.04 -0.49
CA ILE A 18 -2.86 9.15 0.47
C ILE A 18 -2.95 10.57 1.06
N ARG A 19 -1.79 11.16 1.42
CA ARG A 19 -1.75 12.54 1.90
C ARG A 19 -2.26 13.52 0.85
N GLU A 20 -1.76 13.42 -0.38
CA GLU A 20 -2.18 14.30 -1.48
C GLU A 20 -3.68 14.16 -1.79
N LEU A 21 -4.24 12.94 -1.75
CA LEU A 21 -5.68 12.72 -1.90
C LEU A 21 -6.48 13.39 -0.77
N ALA A 22 -6.01 13.27 0.48
CA ALA A 22 -6.64 13.92 1.63
C ALA A 22 -6.56 15.46 1.54
N ASP A 23 -5.41 16.00 1.13
CA ASP A 23 -5.19 17.44 0.94
C ASP A 23 -6.10 18.03 -0.16
N ARG A 24 -6.51 17.19 -1.12
CA ARG A 24 -7.50 17.52 -2.16
C ARG A 24 -8.96 17.30 -1.74
N GLY A 25 -9.21 16.91 -0.50
CA GLY A 25 -10.55 16.72 0.06
C GLY A 25 -11.19 15.36 -0.22
N HIS A 26 -10.44 14.38 -0.72
CA HIS A 26 -10.93 13.01 -0.82
C HIS A 26 -10.88 12.30 0.55
N ASP A 27 -11.81 11.37 0.78
CA ASP A 27 -11.74 10.49 1.96
C ASP A 27 -10.63 9.46 1.75
N ALA A 28 -9.45 9.75 2.29
CA ALA A 28 -8.25 8.94 2.12
C ALA A 28 -7.66 8.55 3.49
N ARG A 29 -7.37 7.26 3.70
CA ARG A 29 -6.84 6.72 4.96
C ARG A 29 -5.58 5.90 4.75
N ASP A 30 -4.55 6.14 5.56
CA ASP A 30 -3.36 5.30 5.59
C ASP A 30 -3.57 4.15 6.58
N LEU A 31 -3.76 2.94 6.07
CA LEU A 31 -3.95 1.72 6.86
C LEU A 31 -2.63 1.17 7.41
N ASP A 32 -1.46 1.65 6.96
CA ASP A 32 -0.19 1.33 7.59
C ASP A 32 -0.01 2.08 8.93
N ALA A 33 -1.00 2.87 9.37
CA ALA A 33 -1.00 3.48 10.70
C ALA A 33 -1.36 2.49 11.82
N PRO A 34 -0.81 2.64 13.06
CA PRO A 34 -1.04 1.71 14.18
C PRO A 34 -2.50 1.55 14.62
N VAL A 35 -3.37 2.48 14.24
CA VAL A 35 -4.81 2.37 14.51
C VAL A 35 -5.48 1.29 13.67
N TRP A 36 -4.96 1.01 12.47
CA TRP A 36 -5.50 0.04 11.51
C TRP A 36 -4.69 -1.24 11.45
N SER A 37 -3.44 -1.21 11.88
CA SER A 37 -2.50 -2.32 11.74
C SER A 37 -1.77 -2.63 13.04
N GLU A 38 -1.24 -3.84 13.12
CA GLU A 38 -0.45 -4.29 14.27
C GLU A 38 0.65 -5.27 13.89
N TRP A 39 1.65 -5.33 14.77
CA TRP A 39 2.70 -6.34 14.71
C TRP A 39 2.22 -7.61 15.39
N VAL A 40 2.26 -8.72 14.67
CA VAL A 40 1.99 -10.07 15.21
C VAL A 40 3.25 -10.93 15.13
N ASP A 41 3.31 -12.00 15.92
CA ASP A 41 4.36 -13.00 15.75
C ASP A 41 4.15 -13.73 14.42
N ALA A 42 5.20 -13.75 13.60
CA ALA A 42 5.17 -14.49 12.35
C ALA A 42 5.39 -15.98 12.60
N ALA A 43 4.84 -16.83 11.74
CA ALA A 43 5.17 -18.24 11.74
C ALA A 43 6.70 -18.43 11.51
N PRO A 44 7.37 -19.36 12.19
CA PRO A 44 8.81 -19.58 12.03
C PRO A 44 9.26 -19.83 10.58
N GLU A 45 8.37 -20.40 9.78
CA GLU A 45 8.55 -20.68 8.35
C GLU A 45 8.33 -19.47 7.43
N ASP A 46 7.70 -18.39 7.92
CA ASP A 46 7.40 -17.22 7.10
C ASP A 46 8.62 -16.31 6.94
N ARG A 47 9.21 -16.42 5.75
CA ARG A 47 10.40 -15.66 5.35
C ARG A 47 10.08 -14.35 4.63
N LEU A 48 8.81 -14.12 4.29
CA LEU A 48 8.36 -12.92 3.55
C LEU A 48 7.81 -11.85 4.50
N THR A 49 8.36 -11.80 5.71
CA THR A 49 7.94 -10.89 6.77
C THR A 49 8.71 -9.57 6.71
N PRO A 50 8.06 -8.43 6.99
CA PRO A 50 8.72 -7.13 7.02
C PRO A 50 9.80 -7.06 8.12
N ALA A 51 9.59 -7.70 9.28
CA ALA A 51 10.55 -7.75 10.38
C ALA A 51 10.87 -9.20 10.78
N ALA A 52 12.05 -9.45 11.38
CA ALA A 52 12.44 -10.81 11.75
C ALA A 52 11.50 -11.38 12.83
N GLY A 53 10.81 -12.48 12.51
CA GLY A 53 9.84 -13.13 13.40
C GLY A 53 8.58 -12.31 13.68
N ARG A 54 8.35 -11.22 12.94
CA ARG A 54 7.24 -10.29 13.15
C ARG A 54 6.60 -9.92 11.82
N ASP A 55 5.28 -10.03 11.77
CA ASP A 55 4.51 -9.69 10.59
C ASP A 55 3.61 -8.47 10.84
N TRP A 56 3.34 -7.73 9.77
CA TRP A 56 2.50 -6.54 9.79
C TRP A 56 1.15 -6.87 9.18
N VAL A 57 0.13 -6.90 10.03
CA VAL A 57 -1.24 -7.28 9.66
C VAL A 57 -2.21 -6.13 9.88
N TRP A 58 -3.23 -6.06 9.04
CA TRP A 58 -4.39 -5.21 9.30
C TRP A 58 -5.24 -5.81 10.42
N ARG A 59 -5.70 -4.96 11.33
CA ARG A 59 -6.73 -5.26 12.32
C ARG A 59 -8.06 -5.47 11.58
N GLU A 60 -8.33 -6.70 11.18
CA GLU A 60 -9.42 -7.03 10.23
C GLU A 60 -10.77 -6.44 10.63
N ASP A 61 -11.17 -6.53 11.90
CA ASP A 61 -12.44 -6.00 12.38
C ASP A 61 -12.56 -4.50 12.15
N ARG A 62 -11.49 -3.75 12.39
CA ARG A 62 -11.47 -2.29 12.20
C ARG A 62 -11.53 -1.94 10.72
N VAL A 63 -10.75 -2.61 9.88
CA VAL A 63 -10.75 -2.34 8.44
C VAL A 63 -12.11 -2.73 7.83
N ARG A 64 -12.71 -3.86 8.23
CA ARG A 64 -14.05 -4.26 7.80
C ARG A 64 -15.10 -3.22 8.20
N ALA A 65 -15.05 -2.72 9.43
CA ALA A 65 -15.95 -1.65 9.87
C ALA A 65 -15.80 -0.40 8.99
N LEU A 66 -14.57 0.08 8.78
CA LEU A 66 -14.26 1.23 7.93
C LEU A 66 -14.82 1.07 6.50
N LEU A 67 -14.64 -0.11 5.90
CA LEU A 67 -15.09 -0.39 4.53
C LEU A 67 -16.62 -0.54 4.43
N SER A 68 -17.28 -0.91 5.53
CA SER A 68 -18.73 -1.13 5.59
C SER A 68 -19.52 0.16 5.84
N GLU A 69 -18.88 1.21 6.35
CA GLU A 69 -19.51 2.50 6.59
C GLU A 69 -20.14 3.08 5.30
N PRO A 70 -21.42 3.51 5.34
CA PRO A 70 -22.04 4.22 4.24
C PRO A 70 -21.32 5.54 3.96
N ARG A 71 -21.06 5.85 2.69
CA ARG A 71 -20.36 7.07 2.28
C ARG A 71 -21.07 7.74 1.12
N ALA A 72 -20.90 9.06 1.01
CA ALA A 72 -21.36 9.87 -0.10
C ALA A 72 -20.32 10.00 -1.23
N ALA A 73 -19.04 9.71 -0.95
CA ALA A 73 -17.93 9.76 -1.91
C ALA A 73 -17.09 8.47 -1.85
N PRO A 74 -16.23 8.22 -2.87
CA PRO A 74 -15.29 7.10 -2.83
C PRO A 74 -14.32 7.19 -1.66
N LEU A 75 -13.99 6.04 -1.08
CA LEU A 75 -12.96 5.88 -0.06
C LEU A 75 -11.67 5.37 -0.70
N PHE A 76 -10.55 6.04 -0.44
CA PHE A 76 -9.22 5.58 -0.80
C PHE A 76 -8.51 5.09 0.46
N VAL A 77 -7.95 3.90 0.42
CA VAL A 77 -7.13 3.38 1.52
C VAL A 77 -5.76 2.98 1.02
N GLY A 78 -4.71 3.34 1.74
CA GLY A 78 -3.34 2.99 1.40
C GLY A 78 -2.79 1.98 2.37
N GLY A 79 -2.09 0.95 1.89
CA GLY A 79 -1.39 0.05 2.80
C GLY A 79 -0.81 -1.19 2.12
N CYS A 80 0.02 -1.92 2.86
CA CYS A 80 0.53 -3.22 2.46
C CYS A 80 0.72 -4.10 3.70
N ALA A 81 -0.21 -5.04 3.89
CA ALA A 81 -0.18 -6.00 4.99
C ALA A 81 -0.35 -7.42 4.45
N SER A 82 0.20 -8.41 5.15
CA SER A 82 0.19 -9.80 4.69
C SER A 82 -1.24 -10.37 4.55
N ASN A 83 -2.16 -9.98 5.44
CA ASN A 83 -3.54 -10.47 5.47
C ASN A 83 -4.52 -9.66 4.60
N MET A 84 -4.08 -8.62 3.89
CA MET A 84 -4.98 -7.76 3.11
C MET A 84 -5.75 -8.51 2.02
N HIS A 85 -5.21 -9.63 1.53
CA HIS A 85 -5.83 -10.49 0.54
C HIS A 85 -7.22 -11.01 0.96
N ARG A 86 -7.45 -11.17 2.26
CA ARG A 86 -8.74 -11.60 2.84
C ARG A 86 -9.85 -10.55 2.69
N LEU A 87 -9.49 -9.33 2.31
CA LEU A 87 -10.37 -8.18 2.20
C LEU A 87 -10.48 -7.67 0.75
N PHE A 88 -9.79 -8.30 -0.20
CA PHE A 88 -9.82 -7.90 -1.62
C PHE A 88 -11.24 -7.87 -2.21
N SER A 89 -12.11 -8.78 -1.78
CA SER A 89 -13.52 -8.80 -2.20
C SER A 89 -14.35 -7.60 -1.71
N LEU A 90 -13.84 -6.82 -0.75
CA LEU A 90 -14.48 -5.60 -0.26
C LEU A 90 -14.05 -4.35 -1.02
N PHE A 91 -13.08 -4.45 -1.93
CA PHE A 91 -12.61 -3.36 -2.76
C PHE A 91 -13.19 -3.43 -4.17
N ASP A 92 -13.61 -2.28 -4.69
CA ASP A 92 -14.06 -2.15 -6.08
C ASP A 92 -12.88 -2.03 -7.04
N ALA A 93 -11.72 -1.57 -6.55
CA ALA A 93 -10.47 -1.52 -7.29
C ALA A 93 -9.26 -1.69 -6.37
N ILE A 94 -8.23 -2.37 -6.88
CA ILE A 94 -6.94 -2.55 -6.22
C ILE A 94 -5.88 -1.97 -7.17
N ILE A 95 -5.27 -0.86 -6.75
CA ILE A 95 -4.27 -0.14 -7.52
C ILE A 95 -2.90 -0.44 -6.93
N LEU A 96 -2.04 -1.09 -7.72
CA LEU A 96 -0.64 -1.28 -7.41
C LEU A 96 0.16 -0.05 -7.86
N LEU A 97 0.88 0.57 -6.92
CA LEU A 97 1.95 1.51 -7.24
C LEU A 97 3.26 0.74 -7.44
N SER A 98 3.82 0.81 -8.65
CA SER A 98 5.11 0.19 -8.98
C SER A 98 6.17 1.23 -9.32
N ALA A 99 7.43 0.87 -9.13
CA ALA A 99 8.59 1.59 -9.63
C ALA A 99 9.79 0.62 -9.66
N PRO A 100 10.81 0.87 -10.48
CA PRO A 100 12.02 0.06 -10.48
C PRO A 100 12.63 -0.03 -9.07
N VAL A 101 13.17 -1.18 -8.70
CA VAL A 101 13.76 -1.42 -7.38
C VAL A 101 14.79 -0.35 -7.00
N ASP A 102 15.62 0.08 -7.95
CA ASP A 102 16.61 1.15 -7.73
C ASP A 102 15.96 2.48 -7.35
N THR A 103 14.79 2.79 -7.93
CA THR A 103 14.00 3.98 -7.56
C THR A 103 13.43 3.85 -6.16
N LEU A 104 12.90 2.68 -5.79
CA LEU A 104 12.39 2.41 -4.45
C LEU A 104 13.53 2.56 -3.41
N MET A 105 14.69 1.98 -3.69
CA MET A 105 15.87 2.08 -2.81
C MET A 105 16.36 3.52 -2.66
N ALA A 106 16.45 4.28 -3.76
CA ALA A 106 16.85 5.69 -3.71
C ALA A 106 15.87 6.54 -2.88
N ARG A 107 14.56 6.26 -2.95
CA ARG A 107 13.54 6.94 -2.14
C ARG A 107 13.65 6.58 -0.67
N LEU A 108 13.86 5.31 -0.35
CA LEU A 108 14.03 4.86 1.04
C LEU A 108 15.30 5.43 1.67
N ALA A 109 16.41 5.49 0.92
CA ALA A 109 17.65 6.09 1.39
C ALA A 109 17.53 7.59 1.73
N ARG A 110 16.59 8.29 1.08
CA ARG A 110 16.30 9.71 1.33
C ARG A 110 15.27 9.96 2.42
N ARG A 111 14.66 8.90 2.98
CA ARG A 111 13.74 9.03 4.12
C ARG A 111 14.54 9.52 5.33
N GLY A 112 13.93 10.30 6.22
CA GLY A 112 14.61 10.77 7.44
C GLY A 112 15.07 9.61 8.34
N PRO A 113 15.93 9.86 9.35
CA PRO A 113 16.63 8.83 10.13
C PRO A 113 15.75 7.79 10.84
N ASP A 114 14.45 8.05 10.99
CA ASP A 114 13.46 7.14 11.59
C ASP A 114 12.85 6.16 10.57
N GLY A 115 13.36 6.10 9.34
CA GLY A 115 12.83 5.28 8.25
C GLY A 115 13.43 3.87 8.19
N HIS A 116 12.61 2.88 7.83
CA HIS A 116 13.11 1.55 7.47
C HIS A 116 13.85 1.61 6.12
N GLY A 117 15.07 1.06 6.01
CA GLY A 117 15.85 0.99 4.76
C GLY A 117 17.21 1.71 4.76
N HIS A 118 17.72 2.14 5.92
CA HIS A 118 19.00 2.84 6.03
C HIS A 118 20.20 1.88 6.05
N HIS A 119 20.04 0.68 6.57
CA HIS A 119 21.12 -0.30 6.68
C HIS A 119 21.17 -1.20 5.43
N ALA A 120 22.37 -1.65 5.05
CA ALA A 120 22.56 -2.50 3.86
C ALA A 120 21.71 -3.79 3.92
N ASP A 121 21.49 -4.32 5.11
CA ASP A 121 20.66 -5.51 5.34
C ASP A 121 19.17 -5.22 5.18
N GLU A 122 18.70 -4.05 5.60
CA GLU A 122 17.33 -3.62 5.35
C GLU A 122 17.09 -3.43 3.86
N ARG A 123 18.04 -2.86 3.12
CA ARG A 123 17.94 -2.71 1.65
C ARG A 123 17.90 -4.07 0.94
N ARG A 124 18.74 -5.02 1.34
CA ARG A 124 18.72 -6.40 0.81
C ARG A 124 17.38 -7.07 1.07
N LYS A 125 16.84 -6.91 2.29
CA LYS A 125 15.54 -7.45 2.66
C LYS A 125 14.41 -6.82 1.86
N VAL A 126 14.41 -5.49 1.69
CA VAL A 126 13.42 -4.80 0.84
C VAL A 126 13.53 -5.26 -0.61
N ALA A 127 14.73 -5.46 -1.15
CA ALA A 127 14.91 -5.95 -2.52
C ALA A 127 14.35 -7.37 -2.69
N ALA A 128 14.59 -8.26 -1.72
CA ALA A 128 14.02 -9.60 -1.70
C ALA A 128 12.49 -9.56 -1.60
N LEU A 129 11.94 -8.72 -0.71
CA LEU A 129 10.50 -8.54 -0.60
C LEU A 129 9.90 -7.97 -1.89
N VAL A 130 10.56 -7.05 -2.58
CA VAL A 130 10.09 -6.54 -3.88
C VAL A 130 10.05 -7.68 -4.91
N ALA A 131 11.11 -8.48 -4.99
CA ALA A 131 11.19 -9.58 -5.95
C ALA A 131 10.10 -10.65 -5.74
N GLU A 132 9.76 -10.95 -4.49
CA GLU A 132 8.81 -12.01 -4.14
C GLU A 132 7.36 -11.51 -4.01
N VAL A 133 7.15 -10.32 -3.42
CA VAL A 133 5.81 -9.80 -3.08
C VAL A 133 5.22 -8.98 -4.22
N GLU A 134 6.00 -8.17 -4.94
CA GLU A 134 5.46 -7.33 -6.02
C GLU A 134 4.75 -8.14 -7.12
N PRO A 135 5.26 -9.30 -7.58
CA PRO A 135 4.53 -10.15 -8.52
C PRO A 135 3.17 -10.61 -7.99
N LEU A 136 3.06 -10.92 -6.69
CA LEU A 136 1.80 -11.31 -6.05
C LEU A 136 0.83 -10.13 -5.97
N LEU A 137 1.34 -8.93 -5.64
CA LEU A 137 0.54 -7.70 -5.67
C LEU A 137 0.02 -7.42 -7.08
N ARG A 138 0.84 -7.63 -8.10
CA ARG A 138 0.49 -7.42 -9.51
C ARG A 138 -0.60 -8.38 -9.96
N GLN A 139 -0.59 -9.63 -9.52
CA GLN A 139 -1.65 -10.60 -9.82
C GLN A 139 -2.99 -10.22 -9.19
N ALA A 140 -2.98 -9.60 -8.01
CA ALA A 140 -4.19 -9.18 -7.31
C ALA A 140 -4.70 -7.79 -7.75
N ALA A 141 -3.86 -6.98 -8.38
CA ALA A 141 -4.20 -5.61 -8.76
C ALA A 141 -5.17 -5.59 -9.94
N THR A 142 -6.17 -4.69 -9.86
CA THR A 142 -7.01 -4.36 -11.01
C THR A 142 -6.34 -3.34 -11.92
N HIS A 143 -5.45 -2.51 -11.37
CA HIS A 143 -4.67 -1.52 -12.12
C HIS A 143 -3.24 -1.45 -11.58
N GLU A 144 -2.26 -1.28 -12.45
CA GLU A 144 -0.88 -0.96 -12.10
C GLU A 144 -0.56 0.46 -12.57
N ILE A 145 -0.01 1.29 -11.68
CA ILE A 145 0.37 2.67 -11.95
C ILE A 145 1.84 2.87 -11.59
N ASP A 146 2.61 3.31 -12.58
CA ASP A 146 3.98 3.74 -12.38
C ASP A 146 4.02 4.98 -11.48
N SER A 147 4.71 4.84 -10.36
CA SER A 147 4.85 5.87 -9.34
C SER A 147 6.11 6.74 -9.52
N ARG A 148 6.91 6.56 -10.58
CA ARG A 148 8.07 7.42 -10.90
C ARG A 148 7.71 8.91 -11.08
N PRO A 149 6.59 9.28 -11.74
CA PRO A 149 6.18 10.67 -11.86
C PRO A 149 5.93 11.37 -10.52
N PRO A 150 5.81 12.72 -10.50
CA PRO A 150 5.43 13.46 -9.29
C PRO A 150 4.10 12.96 -8.71
N VAL A 151 3.97 13.04 -7.38
CA VAL A 151 2.80 12.53 -6.63
C VAL A 151 1.48 13.08 -7.19
N ALA A 152 1.43 14.36 -7.56
CA ALA A 152 0.26 14.96 -8.17
C ALA A 152 -0.19 14.25 -9.45
N ALA A 153 0.73 13.88 -10.34
CA ALA A 153 0.42 13.18 -11.57
C ALA A 153 -0.03 11.73 -11.32
N THR A 154 0.59 11.08 -10.32
CA THR A 154 0.18 9.74 -9.85
C THR A 154 -1.24 9.77 -9.29
N VAL A 155 -1.61 10.79 -8.52
CA VAL A 155 -2.98 10.99 -8.02
C VAL A 155 -3.98 11.17 -9.15
N GLU A 156 -3.65 11.95 -10.18
CA GLU A 156 -4.53 12.07 -11.37
C GLU A 156 -4.74 10.73 -12.08
N ALA A 157 -3.69 9.89 -12.17
CA ALA A 157 -3.82 8.55 -12.73
C ALA A 157 -4.74 7.66 -11.88
N ILE A 158 -4.62 7.72 -10.55
CA ILE A 158 -5.46 7.00 -9.60
C ILE A 158 -6.92 7.43 -9.70
N LEU A 159 -7.18 8.73 -9.74
CA LEU A 159 -8.55 9.27 -9.85
C LEU A 159 -9.21 8.85 -11.17
N ARG A 160 -8.44 8.82 -12.27
CA ARG A 160 -8.94 8.29 -13.56
C ARG A 160 -9.25 6.79 -13.50
N ALA A 161 -8.37 5.99 -12.90
CA ALA A 161 -8.60 4.55 -12.72
C ALA A 161 -9.82 4.28 -11.82
N ALA A 162 -9.98 5.04 -10.73
CA ALA A 162 -11.12 4.93 -9.83
C ALA A 162 -12.44 5.44 -10.44
N GLY A 163 -12.36 6.46 -11.30
CA GLY A 163 -13.50 7.06 -12.01
C GLY A 163 -13.98 6.23 -13.21
N GLY A 164 -13.09 5.42 -13.81
CA GLY A 164 -13.44 4.47 -14.85
C GLY A 164 -14.43 3.43 -14.31
N SER A 165 -15.71 3.60 -14.63
CA SER A 165 -16.65 2.48 -14.56
C SER A 165 -16.31 1.55 -15.72
N HIS A 166 -15.99 0.29 -15.43
CA HIS A 166 -16.06 -0.75 -16.45
C HIS A 166 -17.45 -0.67 -17.08
N ARG A 167 -17.49 -0.22 -18.33
CA ARG A 167 -18.64 -0.34 -19.23
C ARG A 167 -18.59 -1.70 -19.89
#